data_AF-A0A966P9L9-F1
#
_entry.id   AF-A0A966P9L9-F1
#
_cell.length_a   1.000
_cell.length_b   1.000
_cell.length_c   1.000
_cell.angle_alpha   90.00
_cell.angle_beta   90.00
_cell.angle_gamma   90.00
#
_symmetry.space_group_name_H-M   'P 1'
#
loop_
_entity.id
_entity.type
_entity.pdbx_description
1 polymer ?
#
loop_
_entity_poly.entity_id
_entity_poly.type
_entity_poly.pdbx_seq_one_letter_code
_entity_poly.pdbx_strand_id
1 'polypeptide(L)' 'MSDQISQPLEAAKIAAKEIAEITGKASHDMSFTLGSGWSDAASIFGEPTHNIEMSKLSGFAESTVVG' A
#
# COMPACT_ATOMS: atom_id res chain seq x y z
N MET A 1 3.74 -17.94 12.67
CA MET A 1 3.81 -16.64 11.96
C MET A 1 4.23 -16.86 10.51
N SER A 2 3.43 -17.56 9.70
CA SER A 2 3.82 -17.88 8.31
C SER A 2 2.67 -18.07 7.30
N ASP A 3 1.41 -18.06 7.73
CA ASP A 3 0.31 -18.45 6.82
C ASP A 3 -0.11 -17.38 5.81
N GLN A 4 0.15 -16.09 6.05
CA GLN A 4 -0.17 -15.04 5.08
C GLN A 4 0.75 -15.05 3.85
N ILE A 5 1.92 -15.70 3.93
CA ILE A 5 2.85 -15.85 2.79
C ILE A 5 2.49 -17.07 1.94
N SER A 6 1.76 -18.05 2.48
CA SER A 6 1.40 -19.29 1.76
C SER A 6 0.46 -19.05 0.58
N GLN A 7 -0.27 -17.93 0.55
CA GLN A 7 -1.22 -17.58 -0.52
C GLN A 7 -1.10 -16.10 -0.92
N PRO A 8 -0.03 -15.71 -1.64
CA PRO A 8 0.28 -14.30 -1.92
C PRO A 8 -0.83 -13.59 -2.71
N LEU A 9 -1.55 -14.31 -3.57
CA LEU A 9 -2.67 -13.75 -4.34
C LEU A 9 -3.89 -13.44 -3.46
N GLU A 10 -4.20 -14.29 -2.47
CA GLU A 10 -5.33 -14.05 -1.58
C GLU A 10 -5.03 -12.89 -0.62
N ALA A 11 -3.81 -12.81 -0.09
CA ALA A 11 -3.36 -11.65 0.68
C ALA A 11 -3.46 -10.34 -0.14
N ALA A 12 -3.03 -10.37 -1.41
CA ALA A 12 -3.14 -9.21 -2.29
C ALA A 12 -4.60 -8.78 -2.55
N LYS A 13 -5.54 -9.74 -2.70
CA LYS A 13 -6.97 -9.44 -2.85
C LYS A 13 -7.56 -8.79 -1.60
N ILE A 14 -7.18 -9.27 -0.41
CA ILE A 14 -7.63 -8.69 0.86
C ILE A 14 -7.11 -7.26 0.99
N ALA A 15 -5.82 -7.03 0.75
CA ALA A 15 -5.24 -5.69 0.78
C ALA A 15 -5.91 -4.74 -0.23
N ALA A 16 -6.19 -5.21 -1.45
CA ALA A 16 -6.89 -4.41 -2.45
C ALA A 16 -8.29 -4.00 -2.01
N LYS A 17 -9.02 -4.90 -1.31
CA LYS A 17 -10.33 -4.60 -0.73
C LYS A 17 -10.25 -3.55 0.38
N GLU A 18 -9.27 -3.67 1.27
CA GLU A 18 -9.04 -2.69 2.35
C GLU A 18 -8.69 -1.31 1.78
N ILE A 19 -7.82 -1.24 0.76
CA ILE A 19 -7.50 0.01 0.07
C ILE A 19 -8.75 0.60 -0.57
N ALA A 20 -9.59 -0.21 -1.22
CA ALA A 20 -10.82 0.26 -1.85
C ALA A 20 -11.84 0.81 -0.83
N GLU A 21 -11.95 0.16 0.33
CA GLU A 21 -12.81 0.60 1.43
C GLU A 21 -12.32 1.92 2.04
N ILE A 22 -11.01 2.06 2.25
CA ILE A 22 -10.42 3.27 2.85
C ILE A 22 -10.48 4.47 1.89
N THR A 23 -10.18 4.25 0.62
CA THR A 23 -10.15 5.33 -0.41
C THR A 23 -11.52 5.65 -1.00
N GLY A 24 -12.52 4.77 -0.80
CA GLY A 24 -13.82 4.85 -1.45
C GLY A 24 -13.77 4.62 -2.97
N LYS A 25 -12.65 4.10 -3.50
CA LYS A 25 -12.45 3.82 -4.93
C LYS A 25 -12.37 2.33 -5.17
N ALA A 26 -13.26 1.80 -6.02
CA ALA A 26 -13.31 0.37 -6.32
C ALA A 26 -12.06 -0.16 -7.03
N SER A 27 -11.35 0.68 -7.79
CA SER A 27 -10.13 0.32 -8.50
C SER A 27 -9.21 1.53 -8.66
N HIS A 28 -7.91 1.28 -8.69
CA HIS A 28 -6.86 2.25 -9.01
C HIS A 28 -6.22 1.85 -10.34
N ASP A 29 -6.04 2.81 -11.24
CA ASP A 29 -5.54 2.53 -12.61
C ASP A 29 -4.01 2.38 -12.66
N MET A 30 -3.30 3.03 -11.73
CA MET A 30 -1.84 3.06 -11.69
C MET A 30 -1.34 2.97 -10.24
N SER A 31 -0.19 2.33 -10.05
CA SER A 31 0.54 2.30 -8.79
C SER A 31 2.01 2.64 -9.03
N PHE A 32 2.62 3.30 -8.04
CA PHE A 32 4.03 3.67 -8.06
C PHE A 32 4.70 3.16 -6.79
N THR A 33 5.83 2.48 -6.93
CA THR A 33 6.67 2.07 -5.80
C THR A 33 7.91 2.96 -5.78
N LEU A 34 8.01 3.83 -4.77
CA LEU A 34 9.10 4.80 -4.67
C LEU A 34 10.26 4.19 -3.88
N GLY A 35 11.41 4.06 -4.53
CA GLY A 35 12.65 3.65 -3.89
C GLY A 35 13.29 4.77 -3.06
N SER A 36 14.39 4.47 -2.37
CA SER A 36 15.15 5.46 -1.62
C SER A 36 15.60 6.63 -2.50
N GLY A 37 15.37 7.85 -2.03
CA GLY A 37 15.67 9.10 -2.76
C GLY A 37 14.57 9.59 -3.71
N TRP A 38 13.46 8.87 -3.85
CA TRP A 38 12.33 9.26 -4.70
C TRP A 38 11.12 9.80 -3.93
N SER A 39 11.21 9.92 -2.60
CA SER A 39 10.14 10.49 -1.75
C SER A 39 9.77 11.91 -2.19
N ASP A 40 10.75 12.73 -2.55
CA ASP A 40 10.52 14.12 -2.98
C ASP A 40 9.78 14.17 -4.32
N ALA A 41 10.01 13.19 -5.19
CA ALA A 41 9.30 13.08 -6.46
C ALA A 41 7.79 12.81 -6.26
N ALA A 42 7.39 12.21 -5.13
CA ALA A 42 5.98 12.00 -4.79
C ALA A 42 5.21 13.33 -4.73
N SER A 43 5.86 14.39 -4.26
CA SER A 43 5.25 15.71 -4.08
C SER A 43 4.83 16.35 -5.41
N ILE A 44 5.40 15.90 -6.54
CA ILE A 44 5.05 16.37 -7.89
C ILE A 44 3.63 15.91 -8.28
N PHE A 45 3.17 14.78 -7.74
CA PHE A 45 1.81 14.28 -8.03
C PHE A 45 0.70 15.09 -7.35
N GLY A 46 1.06 16.02 -6.45
CA GLY A 46 0.13 16.86 -5.71
C GLY A 46 -0.22 16.30 -4.33
N GLU A 47 -1.32 16.78 -3.77
CA GLU A 47 -1.75 16.40 -2.42
C GLU A 47 -2.45 15.03 -2.42
N PRO A 48 -2.01 14.07 -1.58
CA PRO A 48 -2.66 12.77 -1.47
C PRO A 48 -4.05 12.91 -0.84
N THR A 49 -5.06 12.32 -1.46
CA THR A 49 -6.43 12.33 -0.92
C THR A 49 -6.57 11.48 0.35
N HIS A 50 -5.76 10.42 0.47
CA HIS A 50 -5.75 9.49 1.59
C HIS A 50 -4.30 9.09 1.87
N ASN A 51 -3.94 9.00 3.15
CA ASN A 51 -2.69 8.41 3.58
C ASN A 51 -2.98 7.16 4.43
N ILE A 52 -2.37 6.03 4.08
CA ILE A 52 -2.65 4.73 4.68
C ILE A 52 -1.35 4.15 5.21
N GLU A 53 -1.30 3.90 6.52
CA GLU A 53 -0.18 3.20 7.16
C GLU A 53 -0.13 1.76 6.64
N MET A 54 1.04 1.30 6.18
CA MET A 54 1.20 -0.07 5.65
C MET A 54 0.83 -1.14 6.68
N SER A 55 1.00 -0.86 7.97
CA SER A 55 0.63 -1.76 9.08
C SER A 55 -0.87 -2.04 9.18
N LYS A 56 -1.71 -1.22 8.53
CA LYS A 56 -3.17 -1.41 8.47
C LYS A 56 -3.62 -2.30 7.31
N LEU A 57 -2.70 -2.66 6.40
CA LEU A 57 -3.01 -3.49 5.24
C LEU A 57 -2.58 -4.92 5.50
N SER A 58 -3.52 -5.85 5.30
CA SER A 58 -3.28 -7.28 5.38
C SER A 58 -2.23 -7.71 4.35
N GLY A 59 -1.25 -8.52 4.76
CA GLY A 59 -0.17 -8.97 3.87
C GLY A 59 0.98 -7.97 3.68
N PHE A 60 0.89 -6.75 4.23
CA PHE A 60 2.03 -5.84 4.33
C PHE A 60 2.68 -5.98 5.71
N ALA A 61 4.00 -6.20 5.72
CA ALA A 61 4.77 -6.13 6.95
C ALA A 61 4.96 -4.67 7.36
N GLU A 62 5.08 -4.42 8.67
CA GLU A 62 5.48 -3.11 9.16
C GLU A 62 6.81 -2.69 8.53
N SER A 63 6.90 -1.43 8.09
CA SER A 63 8.17 -0.90 7.59
C SER A 63 9.18 -0.90 8.73
N THR A 64 10.27 -1.65 8.56
CA THR A 64 11.38 -1.70 9.52
C THR A 64 12.44 -0.64 9.23
N VAL A 65 12.29 0.10 8.12
CA VAL A 65 13.22 1.13 7.69
C VAL A 65 12.60 2.49 7.98
N VAL A 66 13.32 3.30 8.75
CA VAL A 66 13.01 4.73 8.90
C VAL A 66 13.44 5.41 7.60
N GLY A 67 12.47 5.94 6.86
CA GLY A 67 12.68 6.76 5.66
C GLY A 67 12.21 8.17 5.94
#